data_AF-A0A7Y8WTQ2-F1
#
_entry.id   AF-A0A7Y8WTQ2-F1
#
_cell.length_a   1.000
_cell.length_b   1.000
_cell.length_c   1.000
_cell.angle_alpha   90.00
_cell.angle_beta   90.00
_cell.angle_gamma   90.00
#
_symmetry.space_group_name_H-M   'P 1'
#
loop_
_entity.id
_entity.type
_entity.pdbx_description
1 polymer ?
#
loop_
_entity_poly.entity_id
_entity_poly.type
_entity_poly.pdbx_seq_one_letter_code
_entity_poly.pdbx_strand_id
1 'polypeptide(L)'
;MRLASDRQFAGAGLEWAIGPEREDMERRAVLGLYMWTPGTCFRCSERSIPVTKLASILTRAGAVYQIAACSDCVLDLEAERERRSRRLGRVYEAGQLGRDG
;
A
#
# COMPACT_ATOMS: atom_id res chain seq x y z
N MET A 1 -59.16 20.02 -17.10
CA MET A 1 -58.69 18.62 -17.06
C MET A 1 -57.39 18.62 -16.27
N ARG A 2 -57.34 17.89 -15.14
CA ARG A 2 -56.15 17.65 -14.28
C ARG A 2 -55.05 16.99 -15.13
N LEU A 3 -53.75 17.23 -14.92
CA LEU A 3 -52.93 16.63 -13.86
C LEU A 3 -51.69 17.48 -13.55
N ALA A 4 -51.38 17.54 -12.25
CA ALA A 4 -50.11 17.96 -11.68
C ALA A 4 -48.98 16.98 -12.07
N SER A 5 -47.73 17.45 -12.05
CA SER A 5 -46.73 16.89 -11.12
C SER A 5 -45.49 17.77 -11.12
N ASP A 6 -45.33 18.49 -10.02
CA ASP A 6 -44.03 18.76 -9.41
C ASP A 6 -43.16 17.49 -9.38
N ARG A 7 -41.85 17.68 -9.57
CA ARG A 7 -40.73 17.03 -8.87
C ARG A 7 -39.45 17.59 -9.47
N GLN A 8 -38.88 18.66 -8.91
CA GLN A 8 -37.88 18.57 -7.83
C GLN A 8 -36.93 17.37 -8.02
N PHE A 9 -35.81 17.61 -8.68
CA PHE A 9 -34.60 16.84 -8.40
C PHE A 9 -33.76 17.66 -7.42
N ALA A 10 -34.13 17.52 -6.15
CA ALA A 10 -33.23 17.73 -5.03
C ALA A 10 -32.19 16.59 -5.01
N GLY A 11 -31.01 16.88 -4.50
CA GLY A 11 -29.77 16.15 -4.78
C GLY A 11 -29.67 14.68 -4.34
N ALA A 12 -28.78 13.98 -5.06
CA ALA A 12 -28.03 12.76 -4.69
C ALA A 12 -27.19 12.41 -5.95
N GLY A 13 -25.93 12.01 -5.94
CA GLY A 13 -24.98 11.77 -4.87
C GLY A 13 -23.56 11.80 -5.46
N LEU A 14 -22.62 12.33 -4.68
CA LEU A 14 -21.17 12.23 -4.89
C LEU A 14 -20.66 10.80 -4.60
N GLU A 15 -21.44 9.76 -4.92
CA GLU A 15 -21.21 8.38 -4.47
C GLU A 15 -20.23 7.62 -5.39
N TRP A 16 -19.78 8.23 -6.50
CA TRP A 16 -19.04 7.57 -7.57
C TRP A 16 -17.58 8.06 -7.70
N ALA A 17 -17.15 8.99 -6.84
CA ALA A 17 -15.80 9.57 -6.88
C ALA A 17 -14.72 8.72 -6.20
N ILE A 18 -15.05 7.50 -5.78
CA ILE A 18 -14.07 6.47 -5.37
C ILE A 18 -13.87 5.53 -6.56
N GLY A 19 -13.28 6.03 -7.63
CA GLY A 19 -12.93 5.23 -8.81
C GLY A 19 -11.60 4.49 -8.64
N PRO A 20 -11.35 3.44 -9.44
CA PRO A 20 -10.07 2.70 -9.46
C PRO A 20 -8.85 3.62 -9.70
N GLU A 21 -9.06 4.75 -10.38
CA GLU A 21 -8.01 5.75 -10.64
C GLU A 21 -7.41 6.36 -9.37
N ARG A 22 -8.22 6.55 -8.31
CA ARG A 22 -7.73 7.10 -7.04
C ARG A 22 -6.93 6.07 -6.27
N GLU A 23 -7.41 4.83 -6.25
CA GLU A 23 -6.70 3.71 -5.64
C GLU A 23 -5.33 3.50 -6.31
N ASP A 24 -5.27 3.57 -7.63
CA ASP A 24 -4.02 3.48 -8.38
C ASP A 24 -3.05 4.62 -8.04
N MET A 25 -3.56 5.85 -7.88
CA MET A 25 -2.75 7.00 -7.50
C MET A 25 -2.19 6.85 -6.07
N GLU A 26 -3.03 6.42 -5.12
CA GLU A 26 -2.62 6.15 -3.74
C GLU A 26 -1.57 5.03 -3.67
N ARG A 27 -1.78 3.93 -4.40
CA ARG A 27 -0.79 2.84 -4.52
C ARG A 27 0.55 3.34 -5.08
N ARG A 28 0.52 4.14 -6.16
CA ARG A 28 1.73 4.75 -6.73
C ARG A 28 2.41 5.72 -5.77
N ALA A 29 1.64 6.51 -5.03
CA ALA A 29 2.18 7.43 -4.03
C ALA A 29 2.92 6.68 -2.92
N VAL A 30 2.35 5.58 -2.41
CA VAL A 30 3.02 4.72 -1.42
C VAL A 30 4.30 4.12 -2.00
N LEU A 31 4.26 3.53 -3.20
CA LEU A 31 5.44 2.94 -3.85
C LEU A 31 6.56 3.96 -4.12
N GLY A 32 6.19 5.22 -4.35
CA GLY A 32 7.14 6.33 -4.53
C GLY A 32 7.96 6.69 -3.30
N LEU A 33 7.60 6.16 -2.12
CA LEU A 33 8.35 6.39 -0.86
C LEU A 33 9.57 5.46 -0.70
N TYR A 34 9.80 4.53 -1.63
CA TYR A 34 10.85 3.51 -1.53
C TYR A 34 11.91 3.65 -2.61
N MET A 35 13.11 3.14 -2.31
CA MET A 35 14.19 2.99 -3.27
C MET A 35 14.19 1.57 -3.83
N TRP A 36 14.14 1.47 -5.15
CA TRP A 36 14.02 0.20 -5.86
C TRP A 36 15.32 -0.19 -6.54
N THR A 37 15.72 -1.44 -6.37
CA THR A 37 16.87 -2.07 -7.06
C THR A 37 16.46 -3.43 -7.62
N PRO A 38 17.13 -3.95 -8.67
CA PRO A 38 16.88 -5.31 -9.12
C PRO A 38 17.25 -6.33 -8.04
N GLY A 39 16.40 -7.32 -7.80
CA GLY A 39 16.67 -8.34 -6.79
C GLY A 39 15.64 -9.48 -6.78
N THR A 40 15.53 -10.15 -5.63
CA THR A 40 14.56 -11.24 -5.41
C THR A 40 13.60 -10.85 -4.30
N CYS A 41 12.30 -10.97 -4.54
CA CYS A 41 11.32 -10.75 -3.49
C CYS A 41 11.31 -11.93 -2.52
N PHE A 42 11.52 -11.66 -1.24
CA PHE A 42 11.48 -12.68 -0.18
C PHE A 42 10.13 -13.38 -0.08
N ARG A 43 9.02 -12.69 -0.38
CA ARG A 43 7.67 -13.21 -0.17
C ARG A 43 7.15 -14.03 -1.35
N CYS A 44 7.21 -13.51 -2.58
CA CYS A 44 6.73 -14.25 -3.76
C CYS A 44 7.82 -15.07 -4.48
N SER A 45 9.09 -14.98 -4.03
CA SER A 45 10.25 -15.67 -4.63
C SER A 45 10.58 -15.30 -6.08
N GLU A 46 9.91 -14.31 -6.65
CA GLU A 46 10.20 -13.81 -7.99
C GLU A 46 11.58 -13.11 -8.04
N ARG A 47 12.30 -13.33 -9.13
CA ARG A 47 13.72 -12.97 -9.29
C ARG A 47 13.90 -11.95 -10.41
N SER A 48 14.98 -11.17 -10.30
CA SER A 48 15.36 -10.15 -11.30
C SER A 48 14.29 -9.08 -11.52
N ILE A 49 13.50 -8.79 -10.48
CA ILE A 49 12.45 -7.75 -10.48
C ILE A 49 12.85 -6.58 -9.57
N PRO A 50 12.25 -5.38 -9.75
CA PRO A 50 12.42 -4.28 -8.82
C PRO A 50 11.96 -4.65 -7.42
N VAL A 51 12.84 -4.48 -6.43
CA VAL A 51 12.58 -4.70 -5.01
C VAL A 51 13.11 -3.55 -4.17
N THR A 52 12.52 -3.31 -3.01
CA THR A 52 13.08 -2.42 -1.98
C THR A 52 13.58 -3.23 -0.81
N LYS A 53 14.68 -2.80 -0.19
CA LYS A 53 15.20 -3.39 1.05
C LYS A 53 14.21 -3.10 2.19
N LEU A 54 13.87 -4.13 2.96
CA LEU A 54 12.99 -4.03 4.13
C LEU A 54 13.74 -4.26 5.45
N ALA A 55 14.78 -5.09 5.49
CA ALA A 55 15.55 -5.35 6.71
C ALA A 55 16.83 -6.13 6.38
N SER A 56 17.70 -6.26 7.37
CA SER A 56 18.79 -7.24 7.37
C SER A 56 18.63 -8.21 8.55
N ILE A 57 18.82 -9.52 8.31
CA ILE A 57 18.89 -10.54 9.35
C ILE A 57 20.34 -10.94 9.54
N LEU A 58 20.89 -10.72 10.74
CA LEU A 58 22.16 -11.30 11.16
C LEU A 58 21.92 -12.64 11.85
N THR A 59 22.49 -13.70 11.29
CA THR A 59 22.45 -15.03 11.89
C THR A 59 23.51 -15.19 12.97
N ARG A 60 23.33 -16.17 13.88
CA ARG A 60 24.34 -16.51 14.89
C ARG A 60 25.69 -16.93 14.29
N ALA A 61 25.69 -17.48 13.09
CA ALA A 61 26.91 -17.85 12.37
C ALA A 61 27.60 -16.66 11.68
N GLY A 62 27.08 -15.43 11.85
CA GLY A 62 27.65 -14.21 11.28
C GLY A 62 27.18 -13.87 9.86
N ALA A 63 26.38 -14.74 9.22
CA ALA A 63 25.84 -14.45 7.89
C ALA A 63 24.74 -13.37 7.96
N VAL A 64 24.77 -12.42 7.03
CA VAL A 64 23.78 -11.34 6.87
C VAL A 64 22.90 -11.63 5.66
N TYR A 65 21.59 -11.67 5.86
CA TYR A 65 20.60 -11.84 4.82
C TYR A 65 19.78 -10.56 4.65
N GLN A 66 19.70 -10.05 3.43
CA GLN A 66 18.82 -8.92 3.14
C GLN A 66 17.40 -9.44 2.88
N ILE A 67 16.42 -8.84 3.54
CA ILE A 67 15.01 -9.01 3.22
C ILE A 67 14.64 -7.89 2.25
N ALA A 68 14.11 -8.26 1.09
CA ALA A 68 13.62 -7.31 0.08
C ALA A 68 12.24 -7.75 -0.45
N ALA A 69 11.43 -6.80 -0.90
CA ALA A 69 10.10 -7.08 -1.43
C ALA A 69 9.80 -6.28 -2.71
N CYS A 70 9.02 -6.88 -3.62
CA CYS A 70 8.50 -6.23 -4.82
C CYS A 70 7.34 -5.28 -4.48
N SER A 71 6.87 -4.53 -5.48
CA SER A 71 5.78 -3.55 -5.34
C SER A 71 4.51 -4.13 -4.71
N ASP A 72 4.03 -5.27 -5.20
CA ASP A 72 2.78 -5.85 -4.72
C ASP A 72 2.91 -6.32 -3.28
N CYS A 73 4.04 -6.96 -2.95
CA CYS A 73 4.32 -7.41 -1.59
C CYS A 73 4.53 -6.23 -0.62
N VAL A 74 5.07 -5.10 -1.07
CA VAL A 74 5.18 -3.87 -0.27
C VAL A 74 3.80 -3.29 0.03
N LEU A 75 2.92 -3.21 -0.97
CA LEU A 75 1.55 -2.69 -0.78
C LEU A 75 0.75 -3.54 0.20
N ASP A 76 0.86 -4.87 0.10
CA ASP A 76 0.25 -5.78 1.07
C ASP A 76 0.77 -5.56 2.51
N LEU A 77 2.08 -5.36 2.64
CA LEU A 77 2.72 -5.14 3.95
C LEU A 77 2.30 -3.78 4.53
N GLU A 78 2.20 -2.74 3.71
CA GLU A 78 1.69 -1.43 4.12
C GLU A 78 0.22 -1.51 4.54
N ALA A 79 -0.62 -2.24 3.80
CA ALA A 79 -2.00 -2.47 4.19
C ALA A 79 -2.11 -3.21 5.55
N GLU A 80 -1.24 -4.18 5.81
CA GLU A 80 -1.20 -4.83 7.13
C GLU A 80 -0.68 -3.91 8.23
N ARG A 81 0.31 -3.06 7.95
CA ARG A 81 0.78 -2.03 8.89
C ARG A 81 -0.34 -1.07 9.25
N GLU A 82 -1.10 -0.61 8.27
CA GLU A 82 -2.24 0.26 8.48
C GLU A 82 -3.32 -0.43 9.34
N ARG A 83 -3.71 -1.66 8.98
CA ARG A 83 -4.67 -2.46 9.78
C ARG A 83 -4.18 -2.63 11.22
N ARG A 84 -2.90 -2.92 11.42
CA ARG A 84 -2.28 -3.06 12.74
C ARG A 84 -2.30 -1.75 13.52
N SER A 85 -1.93 -0.63 12.90
CA SER A 85 -1.96 0.69 13.55
C SER A 85 -3.37 1.05 14.01
N ARG A 86 -4.40 0.82 13.16
CA ARG A 86 -5.81 1.01 13.53
C ARG A 86 -6.22 0.15 14.73
N ARG A 87 -5.87 -1.14 14.73
CA ARG A 87 -6.15 -2.06 15.86
C ARG A 87 -5.50 -1.61 17.18
N LEU A 88 -4.35 -0.95 17.11
CA LEU A 88 -3.58 -0.52 18.28
C LEU A 88 -3.83 0.95 18.68
N GLY A 89 -4.72 1.67 17.99
CA GLY A 89 -4.95 3.10 18.20
C GLY A 89 -3.71 3.96 17.92
N ARG A 90 -2.83 3.52 17.00
CA ARG A 90 -1.61 4.24 16.59
C ARG A 90 -1.84 4.97 15.27
N VAL A 91 -1.10 6.06 15.06
CA VAL A 91 -1.05 6.73 13.76
C VAL A 91 -0.34 5.84 12.75
N TYR A 92 -0.92 5.72 11.55
CA TYR A 92 -0.29 5.06 10.42
C TYR A 92 0.47 6.10 9.59
N GLU A 93 1.72 5.79 9.27
CA GLU A 93 2.53 6.55 8.32
C GLU A 93 3.08 5.57 7.27
N ALA A 94 2.80 5.85 6.00
CA ALA A 94 3.32 5.11 4.86
C ALA A 94 4.84 5.30 4.72
N GLY A 95 5.51 4.39 4.01
CA GLY A 95 6.95 4.54 3.72
C GLY A 95 7.86 4.29 4.93
N GLN A 96 7.40 3.55 5.93
CA GLN A 96 8.22 3.22 7.11
C GLN A 96 8.68 1.76 7.14
N LEU A 97 8.26 0.95 6.17
CA LEU A 97 8.87 -0.37 5.99
C LEU A 97 10.38 -0.23 5.77
N GLY A 98 11.17 -0.85 6.65
CA GLY A 98 12.63 -0.86 6.58
C GLY A 98 13.38 0.36 7.09
N ARG A 99 12.74 1.25 7.85
CA ARG A 99 13.42 2.33 8.58
C ARG A 99 14.24 1.86 9.78
N ASP A 100 13.88 0.72 10.38
CA ASP A 100 14.48 0.24 11.62
C ASP A 100 15.50 -0.90 11.41
N GLY A 101 15.97 -1.12 10.17
CA GLY A 101 16.74 -2.31 9.77
C GLY A 101 18.11 -2.09 9.16
#